data_AF-A0A915E299-F1
#
_entry.id   AF-A0A915E299-F1
#
_cell.length_a   1.000
_cell.length_b   1.000
_cell.length_c   1.000
_cell.angle_alpha   90.00
_cell.angle_beta   90.00
_cell.angle_gamma   90.00
#
_symmetry.space_group_name_H-M   'P 1'
#
loop_
_entity.id
_entity.type
_entity.pdbx_description
1 polymer ?
#
loop_
_entity_poly.entity_id
_entity_poly.type
_entity_poly.pdbx_seq_one_letter_code
_entity_poly.pdbx_strand_id
1 'polypeptide(L)'
;MEVGKQRKSGMMTAKPKCEVVNQYLEKLISPFLGESYLIRAKIVHIPVDRLHHIAKIPALPHNLKIETWEELKDECKYPSAISFFPIHMLSGFTKYILVSKRAFCNNCILQLEKCKSAAFEAMYDFCPLELYSGERHRMHSSIDSLIRDPHRNLRIFVDGNCVHDELSVLPREDLKTILFPGAPADVDTLISVIACTLAVVLSDLLRAQKVDNIGIIRAFQYFQKLPLNIQRELTNKSNLLNRGGVSFLKRSDPRSLVERYLLAATMKDCSLMVSVRLVDHTQLSQMTNVIPTTNPKSAKNLENAYRRFVNGVEAIRANPKIHKPCCV
;
A
#
# COMPACT_ATOMS: atom_id res chain seq x y z
N MET A 1 4.90 -7.72 -20.86
CA MET A 1 5.01 -8.98 -20.07
C MET A 1 5.52 -8.62 -18.68
N GLU A 2 4.68 -8.69 -17.65
CA GLU A 2 5.11 -8.48 -16.25
C GLU A 2 5.74 -9.77 -15.72
N VAL A 3 6.96 -9.68 -15.18
CA VAL A 3 7.67 -10.83 -14.61
C VAL A 3 7.46 -10.85 -13.12
N GLY A 4 6.69 -11.82 -12.64
CA GLY A 4 6.58 -12.05 -11.20
C GLY A 4 7.71 -12.96 -10.73
N LYS A 5 8.66 -12.43 -9.96
CA LYS A 5 9.57 -13.27 -9.15
C LYS A 5 8.82 -13.72 -7.92
N GLN A 6 8.58 -15.02 -7.79
CA GLN A 6 8.08 -15.54 -6.52
C GLN A 6 9.14 -15.32 -5.44
N ARG A 7 8.84 -14.48 -4.44
CA ARG A 7 9.79 -14.06 -3.40
C ARG A 7 10.45 -15.21 -2.64
N LYS A 8 9.77 -16.35 -2.50
CA LYS A 8 10.27 -17.52 -1.75
C LYS A 8 11.06 -18.52 -2.59
N SER A 9 10.67 -18.72 -3.84
CA SER A 9 11.24 -19.76 -4.72
C SER A 9 12.19 -19.20 -5.77
N GLY A 10 12.26 -17.87 -5.92
CA GLY A 10 12.98 -17.22 -7.01
C GLY A 10 12.38 -17.48 -8.40
N MET A 11 11.34 -18.32 -8.48
CA MET A 11 10.78 -18.81 -9.73
C MET A 11 10.12 -17.66 -10.50
N MET A 12 10.57 -17.47 -11.73
CA MET A 12 10.02 -16.47 -12.64
C MET A 12 8.70 -17.02 -13.20
N THR A 13 7.61 -16.28 -12.99
CA THR A 13 6.31 -16.63 -13.56
C THR A 13 5.96 -15.68 -14.68
N ALA A 14 5.77 -16.23 -15.88
CA ALA A 14 5.39 -15.50 -17.09
C ALA A 14 3.87 -15.47 -17.30
N LYS A 15 3.08 -15.31 -16.22
CA LYS A 15 1.64 -15.07 -16.35
C LYS A 15 1.41 -13.57 -16.34
N PRO A 16 1.13 -12.94 -17.50
CA PRO A 16 0.86 -11.52 -17.53
C PRO A 16 -0.41 -11.26 -16.72
N LYS A 17 -0.27 -10.44 -15.67
CA LYS A 17 -1.39 -9.91 -14.90
C LYS A 17 -1.68 -8.46 -15.25
N CYS A 18 -0.89 -7.87 -16.16
CA CYS A 18 -1.04 -6.49 -16.60
C CYS A 18 -2.41 -6.22 -17.24
N GLU A 19 -2.95 -7.15 -18.02
CA GLU A 19 -4.31 -7.03 -18.57
C GLU A 19 -5.36 -7.03 -17.45
N VAL A 20 -5.20 -7.91 -16.46
CA VAL A 20 -6.11 -8.00 -15.30
C VAL A 20 -6.03 -6.72 -14.47
N VAL A 21 -4.83 -6.20 -14.22
CA VAL A 21 -4.63 -4.95 -13.47
C VAL A 21 -5.22 -3.77 -14.23
N ASN A 22 -4.94 -3.62 -15.52
CA ASN A 22 -5.49 -2.53 -16.34
C ASN A 22 -7.01 -2.57 -16.37
N GLN A 23 -7.61 -3.73 -16.66
CA GLN A 23 -9.07 -3.87 -16.65
C GLN A 23 -9.67 -3.64 -15.26
N TYR A 24 -8.94 -3.95 -14.19
CA TYR A 24 -9.39 -3.68 -12.82
C TYR A 24 -9.38 -2.18 -12.53
N LEU A 25 -8.31 -1.48 -12.90
CA LEU A 25 -8.24 -0.03 -12.80
C LEU A 25 -9.40 0.62 -13.57
N GLU A 26 -9.61 0.24 -14.82
CA GLU A 26 -10.68 0.81 -15.66
C GLU A 26 -12.09 0.47 -15.16
N LYS A 27 -12.38 -0.81 -14.88
CA LYS A 27 -13.76 -1.26 -14.62
C LYS A 27 -14.18 -1.16 -13.16
N LEU A 28 -13.23 -1.12 -12.23
CA LEU A 28 -13.52 -1.22 -10.79
C LEU A 28 -12.95 -0.06 -9.97
N ILE A 29 -11.89 0.61 -10.43
CA ILE A 29 -11.30 1.77 -9.72
C ILE A 29 -11.78 3.10 -10.30
N SER A 30 -11.76 3.24 -11.63
CA SER A 30 -12.19 4.46 -12.34
C SER A 30 -13.58 4.95 -11.96
N PRO A 31 -14.59 4.07 -11.73
CA PRO A 31 -15.91 4.54 -11.31
C PRO A 31 -15.95 5.30 -9.97
N PHE A 32 -14.89 5.20 -9.16
CA PHE A 32 -14.77 5.91 -7.88
C PHE A 32 -13.88 7.15 -7.97
N LEU A 33 -12.69 7.01 -8.57
CA LEU A 33 -11.69 8.07 -8.58
C LEU A 33 -11.79 8.98 -9.81
N GLY A 34 -12.37 8.49 -10.91
CA GLY A 34 -12.36 9.17 -12.21
C GLY A 34 -11.12 8.82 -13.05
N GLU A 35 -11.26 8.91 -14.37
CA GLU A 35 -10.19 8.54 -15.31
C GLU A 35 -8.96 9.44 -15.20
N SER A 36 -9.13 10.69 -14.77
CA SER A 36 -8.04 11.68 -14.65
C SER A 36 -6.97 11.28 -13.62
N TYR A 37 -7.31 10.42 -12.67
CA TYR A 37 -6.38 9.92 -11.65
C TYR A 37 -5.72 8.59 -12.04
N LEU A 38 -6.10 7.99 -13.16
CA LEU A 38 -5.56 6.70 -13.59
C LEU A 38 -4.54 6.87 -14.71
N ILE A 39 -3.36 6.27 -14.54
CA ILE A 39 -2.42 6.11 -15.66
C ILE A 39 -3.04 5.15 -16.67
N ARG A 40 -3.18 5.60 -17.92
CA ARG A 40 -3.45 4.72 -19.06
C ARG A 40 -2.19 3.92 -19.41
N ALA A 41 -1.99 2.81 -18.70
CA ALA A 41 -0.86 1.92 -18.92
C ALA A 41 -0.98 1.22 -20.28
N LYS A 42 0.02 1.39 -21.14
CA LYS A 42 0.13 0.63 -22.40
C LYS A 42 0.79 -0.72 -22.12
N ILE A 43 0.18 -1.79 -22.62
CA ILE A 43 0.77 -3.12 -22.56
C ILE A 43 1.86 -3.20 -23.63
N VAL A 44 3.09 -3.48 -23.18
CA VAL A 44 4.24 -3.69 -24.07
C VAL A 44 4.65 -5.16 -24.08
N HIS A 45 4.94 -5.66 -25.27
CA HIS A 45 5.49 -7.01 -25.48
C HIS A 45 7.01 -6.93 -25.39
N ILE A 46 7.59 -7.75 -24.52
CA ILE A 46 9.04 -7.85 -24.33
C ILE A 46 9.43 -9.29 -24.67
N PRO A 47 10.36 -9.51 -25.62
CA PRO A 47 10.86 -10.85 -25.92
C PRO A 47 11.46 -11.55 -24.70
N VAL A 48 11.31 -12.88 -24.60
CA VAL A 48 11.70 -13.67 -23.43
C VAL A 48 13.21 -13.65 -23.19
N ASP A 49 14.01 -13.69 -24.25
CA ASP A 49 15.46 -13.52 -24.20
C ASP A 49 15.85 -12.15 -23.61
N ARG A 50 15.22 -11.06 -24.06
CA ARG A 50 15.42 -9.72 -23.50
C ARG A 50 14.99 -9.64 -22.04
N LEU A 51 13.90 -10.32 -21.69
CA LEU A 51 13.45 -10.44 -20.30
C LEU A 51 14.46 -11.18 -19.43
N HIS A 52 15.07 -12.25 -19.95
CA HIS A 52 16.14 -12.96 -19.25
C HIS A 52 17.35 -12.07 -19.03
N HIS A 53 17.71 -11.22 -20.00
CA HIS A 53 18.77 -10.22 -19.81
C HIS A 53 18.40 -9.18 -18.74
N ILE A 54 17.14 -8.71 -18.70
CA ILE A 54 16.65 -7.82 -17.63
C ILE A 54 16.66 -8.52 -16.26
N ALA A 55 16.27 -9.79 -16.19
CA ALA A 55 16.22 -10.56 -14.93
C ALA A 55 17.62 -10.96 -14.41
N LYS A 56 18.64 -10.94 -15.28
CA LYS A 56 20.05 -11.10 -14.92
C LYS A 56 20.67 -9.82 -14.38
N ILE A 57 20.00 -8.67 -14.50
CA ILE A 57 20.35 -7.47 -13.75
C ILE A 57 20.12 -7.84 -12.28
N PRO A 58 21.17 -7.90 -11.43
CA PRO A 58 20.99 -8.26 -10.04
C PRO A 58 19.96 -7.33 -9.39
N ALA A 59 19.23 -7.84 -8.39
CA ALA A 59 18.33 -7.01 -7.61
C ALA A 59 19.19 -5.95 -6.91
N LEU A 60 19.24 -4.76 -7.50
CA LEU A 60 19.97 -3.65 -6.96
C LEU A 60 19.42 -3.36 -5.55
N PRO A 61 20.28 -3.02 -4.57
CA PRO A 61 19.81 -2.28 -3.41
C PRO A 61 18.93 -1.12 -3.90
N HIS A 62 17.84 -0.81 -3.19
CA HIS A 62 17.00 0.33 -3.57
C HIS A 62 17.89 1.57 -3.78
N ASN A 63 17.85 2.15 -4.99
CA ASN A 63 18.57 3.37 -5.41
C ASN A 63 20.10 3.26 -5.62
N LEU A 64 20.67 2.08 -5.89
CA LEU A 64 22.10 2.00 -6.28
C LEU A 64 22.31 2.47 -7.73
N LYS A 65 23.05 3.57 -7.92
CA LYS A 65 23.55 4.01 -9.23
C LYS A 65 24.80 3.19 -9.57
N ILE A 66 24.74 2.45 -10.69
CA ILE A 66 25.89 1.72 -11.26
C ILE A 66 26.39 2.53 -12.45
N GLU A 67 27.65 2.93 -12.41
CA GLU A 67 28.22 3.79 -13.44
C GLU A 67 28.98 3.01 -14.52
N THR A 68 29.47 1.79 -14.22
CA THR A 68 30.24 0.96 -15.16
C THR A 68 29.94 -0.53 -15.05
N TRP A 69 30.22 -1.27 -16.13
CA TRP A 69 29.96 -2.71 -16.27
C TRP A 69 30.89 -3.58 -15.41
N GLU A 70 32.07 -3.07 -15.10
CA GLU A 70 33.11 -3.75 -14.33
C GLU A 70 32.74 -3.87 -12.85
N GLU A 71 31.99 -2.89 -12.31
CA GLU A 71 31.54 -2.87 -10.90
C GLU A 71 30.56 -4.01 -10.57
N LEU A 72 29.84 -4.52 -11.57
CA LEU A 72 28.88 -5.63 -11.44
C LEU A 72 29.53 -7.01 -11.29
N LYS A 73 30.84 -7.12 -11.52
CA LYS A 73 31.59 -8.39 -11.51
C LYS A 73 32.40 -8.60 -10.22
N ASP A 74 32.26 -7.71 -9.24
CA ASP A 74 32.98 -7.80 -7.96
C ASP A 74 32.31 -8.79 -7.00
N GLU A 75 32.89 -9.99 -6.87
CA GLU A 75 32.41 -11.07 -5.98
C GLU A 75 32.59 -10.76 -4.48
N CYS A 76 33.40 -9.77 -4.12
CA CYS A 76 33.53 -9.31 -2.73
C CYS A 76 32.31 -8.49 -2.28
N LYS A 77 31.58 -7.87 -3.22
CA LYS A 77 30.49 -6.93 -2.95
C LYS A 77 29.10 -7.59 -2.92
N TYR A 78 28.90 -8.72 -3.61
CA TYR A 78 27.59 -9.41 -3.71
C TYR A 78 27.69 -10.95 -3.59
N PRO A 79 27.87 -11.49 -2.36
CA PRO A 79 27.97 -12.93 -2.13
C PRO A 79 26.63 -13.65 -2.33
N SER A 80 26.69 -14.88 -2.86
CA SER A 80 25.55 -15.70 -3.29
C SER A 80 24.71 -16.37 -2.17
N ALA A 81 24.93 -16.04 -0.90
CA ALA A 81 24.60 -16.93 0.23
C ALA A 81 23.42 -16.52 1.17
N ILE A 82 22.59 -15.52 0.88
CA ILE A 82 21.76 -14.88 1.94
C ILE A 82 20.23 -15.14 1.78
N SER A 83 19.66 -16.14 2.49
CA SER A 83 18.21 -16.23 2.82
C SER A 83 17.85 -17.39 3.77
N PHE A 84 17.14 -17.13 4.90
CA PHE A 84 16.40 -18.18 5.65
C PHE A 84 15.17 -17.66 6.44
N PHE A 85 14.05 -18.40 6.37
CA PHE A 85 12.93 -18.34 7.34
C PHE A 85 12.27 -19.74 7.46
N PRO A 86 12.08 -20.31 8.67
CA PRO A 86 11.34 -21.57 8.87
C PRO A 86 9.86 -21.36 9.26
N ILE A 87 9.02 -22.30 8.79
CA ILE A 87 7.58 -22.41 9.02
C ILE A 87 7.33 -23.60 9.95
N HIS A 88 7.16 -23.33 11.24
CA HIS A 88 6.57 -24.26 12.20
C HIS A 88 6.38 -23.51 13.51
N MET A 89 5.18 -22.95 13.73
CA MET A 89 4.66 -22.59 15.05
C MET A 89 3.26 -21.95 14.91
N LEU A 90 2.34 -22.48 15.73
CA LEU A 90 1.07 -21.89 16.20
C LEU A 90 -0.25 -22.32 15.53
N SER A 91 -0.82 -23.34 16.16
CA SER A 91 -2.22 -23.78 16.20
C SER A 91 -3.02 -23.07 17.31
N GLY A 92 -4.36 -23.06 17.19
CA GLY A 92 -5.28 -23.06 18.34
C GLY A 92 -6.19 -21.83 18.57
N PHE A 93 -7.47 -21.98 18.22
CA PHE A 93 -8.72 -21.34 18.72
C PHE A 93 -8.74 -19.90 19.27
N THR A 94 -9.62 -19.03 18.72
CA THR A 94 -10.03 -17.78 19.37
C THR A 94 -11.54 -17.52 19.32
N LYS A 95 -12.11 -17.21 20.49
CA LYS A 95 -13.46 -16.70 20.75
C LYS A 95 -13.69 -15.31 20.11
N TYR A 96 -14.86 -15.10 19.52
CA TYR A 96 -15.27 -13.83 18.91
C TYR A 96 -15.60 -12.77 19.98
N ILE A 97 -15.08 -11.55 19.81
CA ILE A 97 -15.55 -10.36 20.56
C ILE A 97 -16.30 -9.42 19.61
N LEU A 98 -17.47 -8.97 20.07
CA LEU A 98 -18.38 -8.04 19.42
C LEU A 98 -17.74 -6.68 19.11
N VAL A 99 -18.28 -6.08 18.05
CA VAL A 99 -17.93 -4.76 17.49
C VAL A 99 -18.55 -3.65 18.35
N SER A 100 -17.72 -2.84 19.00
CA SER A 100 -18.05 -1.49 19.50
C SER A 100 -16.77 -0.64 19.55
N LYS A 101 -16.89 0.66 19.23
CA LYS A 101 -15.87 1.73 19.19
C LYS A 101 -14.43 1.27 19.43
N ARG A 102 -13.73 0.86 18.36
CA ARG A 102 -12.32 0.49 18.51
C ARG A 102 -11.50 1.73 18.80
N ALA A 103 -10.75 1.68 19.91
CA ALA A 103 -9.69 2.61 20.22
C ALA A 103 -8.58 2.64 19.15
N PHE A 104 -8.50 1.64 18.25
CA PHE A 104 -7.47 1.55 17.23
C PHE A 104 -8.03 1.25 15.84
N CYS A 105 -7.52 1.96 14.82
CA CYS A 105 -7.81 1.65 13.42
C CYS A 105 -7.07 0.37 12.96
N ASN A 106 -7.47 -0.20 11.83
CA ASN A 106 -6.84 -1.43 11.31
C ASN A 106 -5.35 -1.24 11.00
N ASN A 107 -4.90 -0.06 10.57
CA ASN A 107 -3.47 0.21 10.36
C ASN A 107 -2.72 0.09 11.68
N CYS A 108 -3.12 0.80 12.73
CA CYS A 108 -2.45 0.75 14.03
C CYS A 108 -2.40 -0.67 14.59
N ILE A 109 -3.49 -1.44 14.47
CA ILE A 109 -3.53 -2.87 14.89
C ILE A 109 -2.50 -3.71 14.12
N LEU A 110 -2.41 -3.55 12.80
CA LEU A 110 -1.47 -4.30 11.97
C LEU A 110 -0.02 -3.87 12.17
N GLN A 111 0.22 -2.60 12.48
CA GLN A 111 1.57 -2.09 12.75
C GLN A 111 2.08 -2.61 14.09
N LEU A 112 1.23 -2.64 15.12
CA LEU A 112 1.55 -3.29 16.39
C LEU A 112 1.90 -4.78 16.23
N GLU A 113 1.19 -5.50 15.37
CA GLU A 113 1.52 -6.89 15.04
C GLU A 113 2.90 -7.02 14.38
N LYS A 114 3.26 -6.11 13.47
CA LYS A 114 4.56 -6.09 12.80
C LYS A 114 5.71 -5.72 13.75
N CYS A 115 5.53 -4.76 14.64
CA CYS A 115 6.53 -4.42 15.65
C CYS A 115 6.81 -5.63 16.55
N LYS A 116 5.77 -6.37 16.96
CA LYS A 116 5.95 -7.60 17.73
C LYS A 116 6.68 -8.71 16.97
N SER A 117 6.53 -8.78 15.65
CA SER A 117 7.26 -9.74 14.82
C SER A 117 8.67 -9.26 14.43
N ALA A 118 9.20 -8.21 15.08
CA ALA A 118 10.47 -7.55 14.74
C ALA A 118 10.57 -7.10 13.27
N ALA A 119 9.43 -6.87 12.61
CA ALA A 119 9.41 -6.38 11.24
C ALA A 119 9.68 -4.86 11.15
N PHE A 120 9.57 -4.16 12.29
CA PHE A 120 9.96 -2.77 12.48
C PHE A 120 10.61 -2.61 13.86
N GLU A 121 11.56 -1.69 13.95
CA GLU A 121 12.28 -1.39 15.20
C GLU A 121 11.37 -0.66 16.22
N ALA A 122 10.48 0.21 15.73
CA ALA A 122 9.57 0.99 16.57
C ALA A 122 8.18 1.16 15.94
N MET A 123 7.23 1.59 16.76
CA MET A 123 5.90 1.98 16.30
C MET A 123 5.91 3.48 15.99
N TYR A 124 5.48 3.85 14.78
CA TYR A 124 5.32 5.26 14.38
C TYR A 124 4.01 5.88 14.90
N ASP A 125 3.90 7.21 14.79
CA ASP A 125 2.71 7.97 15.21
C ASP A 125 1.68 8.19 14.08
N PHE A 126 1.97 7.74 12.86
CA PHE A 126 1.06 7.90 11.72
C PHE A 126 -0.27 7.16 11.94
N CYS A 127 -1.38 7.91 11.88
CA CYS A 127 -2.73 7.36 11.89
C CYS A 127 -3.52 7.76 10.63
N PRO A 128 -3.99 6.79 9.82
CA PRO A 128 -4.84 7.10 8.67
C PRO A 128 -6.12 7.86 9.04
N LEU A 129 -6.67 7.71 10.25
CA LEU A 129 -7.87 8.47 10.63
C LEU A 129 -7.58 9.99 10.69
N GLU A 130 -6.37 10.39 11.03
CA GLU A 130 -5.96 11.80 10.98
C GLU A 130 -5.76 12.27 9.54
N LEU A 131 -5.11 11.47 8.69
CA LEU A 131 -4.92 11.79 7.27
C LEU A 131 -6.25 11.93 6.51
N TYR A 132 -7.23 11.07 6.79
CA TYR A 132 -8.53 11.05 6.12
C TYR A 132 -9.60 11.92 6.81
N SER A 133 -9.22 12.70 7.83
CA SER A 133 -10.16 13.51 8.61
C SER A 133 -10.80 14.64 7.81
N GLY A 134 -10.11 15.16 6.78
CA GLY A 134 -10.47 16.40 6.11
C GLY A 134 -10.16 17.67 6.94
N GLU A 135 -9.67 17.51 8.17
CA GLU A 135 -9.28 18.62 9.04
C GLU A 135 -7.81 18.95 8.84
N ARG A 136 -7.51 20.16 8.38
CA ARG A 136 -6.14 20.59 8.00
C ARG A 136 -5.09 20.27 9.07
N HIS A 137 -5.38 20.55 10.34
CA HIS A 137 -4.45 20.31 11.44
C HIS A 137 -4.13 18.81 11.64
N ARG A 138 -5.15 17.95 11.61
CA ARG A 138 -4.97 16.49 11.74
C ARG A 138 -4.25 15.90 10.54
N MET A 139 -4.60 16.34 9.33
CA MET A 139 -3.88 15.94 8.12
C MET A 139 -2.40 16.34 8.18
N HIS A 140 -2.12 17.57 8.62
CA HIS A 140 -0.76 18.08 8.80
C HIS A 140 0.03 17.21 9.79
N SER A 141 -0.50 16.99 10.99
CA SER A 141 0.08 16.10 12.02
C SER A 141 0.39 14.71 11.47
N SER A 142 -0.55 14.13 10.71
CA SER A 142 -0.39 12.82 10.11
C SER A 142 0.71 12.76 9.06
N ILE A 143 0.84 13.78 8.21
CA ILE A 143 1.88 13.85 7.17
C ILE A 143 3.24 14.12 7.83
N ASP A 144 3.29 15.02 8.80
CA ASP A 144 4.51 15.31 9.58
C ASP A 144 5.05 14.05 10.27
N SER A 145 4.17 13.23 10.84
CA SER A 145 4.53 11.92 11.41
C SER A 145 5.14 10.98 10.36
N LEU A 146 4.64 10.98 9.12
CA LEU A 146 5.23 10.20 8.03
C LEU A 146 6.58 10.75 7.55
N ILE A 147 6.77 12.07 7.55
CA ILE A 147 8.07 12.66 7.19
C ILE A 147 9.10 12.33 8.28
N ARG A 148 8.70 12.36 9.54
CA ARG A 148 9.59 11.97 10.66
C ARG A 148 9.94 10.48 10.62
N ASP A 149 8.97 9.63 10.34
CA ASP A 149 9.13 8.18 10.29
C ASP A 149 8.38 7.58 9.08
N PRO A 150 9.07 7.47 7.91
CA PRO A 150 8.43 7.06 6.66
C PRO A 150 7.86 5.65 6.68
N HIS A 151 8.54 4.72 7.36
CA HIS A 151 8.31 3.28 7.23
C HIS A 151 8.07 2.91 5.73
N ARG A 152 7.12 2.01 5.45
CA ARG A 152 6.69 1.68 4.09
C ARG A 152 5.56 2.59 3.56
N ASN A 153 5.28 3.69 4.24
CA ASN A 153 4.12 4.53 3.98
C ASN A 153 4.46 5.86 3.33
N LEU A 154 5.73 6.28 3.33
CA LEU A 154 6.19 7.47 2.62
C LEU A 154 7.52 7.18 1.90
N ARG A 155 7.66 7.73 0.70
CA ARG A 155 8.93 7.87 -0.01
C ARG A 155 8.95 9.25 -0.67
N ILE A 156 10.07 9.98 -0.56
CA ILE A 156 10.25 11.27 -1.22
C ILE A 156 11.33 11.13 -2.29
N PHE A 157 11.03 11.66 -3.47
CA PHE A 157 11.92 11.63 -4.63
C PHE A 157 12.22 13.05 -5.10
N VAL A 158 13.47 13.32 -5.46
CA VAL A 158 13.92 14.55 -6.12
C VAL A 158 14.52 14.15 -7.46
N ASP A 159 13.94 14.65 -8.55
CA ASP A 159 14.35 14.34 -9.92
C ASP A 159 14.51 12.83 -10.18
N GLY A 160 13.61 12.03 -9.60
CA GLY A 160 13.58 10.57 -9.72
C GLY A 160 14.47 9.81 -8.74
N ASN A 161 15.32 10.48 -7.97
CA ASN A 161 16.17 9.87 -6.95
C ASN A 161 15.44 9.84 -5.60
N CYS A 162 15.34 8.67 -4.97
CA CYS A 162 14.74 8.57 -3.64
C CYS A 162 15.70 9.18 -2.61
N VAL A 163 15.25 10.22 -1.92
CA VAL A 163 16.05 10.94 -0.92
C VAL A 163 15.60 10.66 0.50
N HIS A 164 14.37 10.16 0.70
CA HIS A 164 13.80 9.91 2.02
C HIS A 164 12.87 8.69 2.02
N ASP A 165 13.19 7.65 2.78
CA ASP A 165 12.39 6.41 2.94
C ASP A 165 12.72 5.67 4.25
N GLU A 166 12.28 4.40 4.41
CA GLU A 166 12.55 3.59 5.62
C GLU A 166 14.03 3.31 5.90
N LEU A 167 14.90 3.35 4.88
CA LEU A 167 16.33 3.05 5.01
C LEU A 167 17.19 4.32 5.00
N SER A 168 16.66 5.40 4.46
CA SER A 168 17.36 6.68 4.28
C SER A 168 16.51 7.81 4.88
N VAL A 169 16.27 7.75 6.18
CA VAL A 169 15.55 8.81 6.90
C VAL A 169 16.49 10.00 7.12
N LEU A 170 16.17 11.14 6.53
CA LEU A 170 16.92 12.38 6.69
C LEU A 170 16.39 13.23 7.86
N PRO A 171 17.27 13.91 8.60
CA PRO A 171 16.89 15.02 9.47
C PRO A 171 16.10 16.10 8.73
N ARG A 172 15.18 16.78 9.43
CA ARG A 172 14.29 17.79 8.84
C ARG A 172 15.05 18.92 8.13
N GLU A 173 16.18 19.36 8.68
CA GLU A 173 17.00 20.42 8.09
C GLU A 173 17.72 19.99 6.80
N ASP A 174 18.20 18.74 6.75
CA ASP A 174 18.82 18.17 5.56
C ASP A 174 17.76 18.00 4.46
N LEU A 175 16.58 17.52 4.84
CA LEU A 175 15.44 17.38 3.94
C LEU A 175 14.99 18.74 3.39
N LYS A 176 14.93 19.78 4.23
CA LYS A 176 14.67 21.17 3.79
C LYS A 176 15.71 21.62 2.77
N THR A 177 17.00 21.42 3.05
CA THR A 177 18.10 21.86 2.19
C THR A 177 18.05 21.19 0.82
N ILE A 178 17.71 19.90 0.78
CA ILE A 178 17.58 19.12 -0.46
C ILE A 178 16.35 19.52 -1.26
N LEU A 179 15.20 19.74 -0.60
CA LEU A 179 13.94 20.03 -1.27
C LEU A 179 13.80 21.50 -1.71
N PHE A 180 14.40 22.42 -0.95
CA PHE A 180 14.22 23.87 -1.10
C PHE A 180 15.58 24.60 -1.04
N PRO A 181 16.54 24.27 -1.92
CA PRO A 181 17.87 24.87 -1.87
C PRO A 181 17.79 26.39 -2.11
N GLY A 182 18.12 27.18 -1.08
CA GLY A 182 18.11 28.65 -1.16
C GLY A 182 16.73 29.30 -1.26
N ALA A 183 15.64 28.52 -1.12
CA ALA A 183 14.28 29.04 -1.15
C ALA A 183 13.75 29.35 0.27
N PRO A 184 12.80 30.30 0.41
CA PRO A 184 12.19 30.61 1.70
C PRO A 184 11.21 29.51 2.19
N ALA A 185 10.88 28.54 1.34
CA ALA A 185 10.01 27.42 1.68
C ALA A 185 10.71 26.41 2.59
N ASP A 186 9.90 25.68 3.37
CA ASP A 186 10.36 24.66 4.31
C ASP A 186 9.50 23.39 4.24
N VAL A 187 9.81 22.43 5.12
CA VAL A 187 9.08 21.17 5.19
C VAL A 187 7.60 21.38 5.58
N ASP A 188 7.28 22.37 6.42
CA ASP A 188 5.89 22.70 6.79
C ASP A 188 5.08 23.25 5.60
N THR A 189 5.74 24.03 4.75
CA THR A 189 5.19 24.48 3.46
C THR A 189 4.85 23.27 2.58
N LEU A 190 5.76 22.30 2.47
CA LEU A 190 5.50 21.06 1.73
C LEU A 190 4.33 20.27 2.32
N ILE A 191 4.29 20.10 3.65
CA ILE A 191 3.19 19.39 4.33
C ILE A 191 1.86 20.06 4.01
N SER A 192 1.78 21.39 4.07
CA SER A 192 0.58 22.15 3.74
C SER A 192 0.15 21.92 2.28
N VAL A 193 1.09 21.93 1.33
CA VAL A 193 0.80 21.66 -0.09
C VAL A 193 0.28 20.24 -0.29
N ILE A 194 0.92 19.24 0.35
CA ILE A 194 0.49 17.85 0.30
C ILE A 194 -0.91 17.69 0.91
N ALA A 195 -1.17 18.30 2.07
CA ALA A 195 -2.48 18.22 2.74
C ALA A 195 -3.61 18.78 1.86
N CYS A 196 -3.42 19.98 1.30
CA CYS A 196 -4.39 20.61 0.40
C CYS A 196 -4.63 19.74 -0.85
N THR A 197 -3.55 19.23 -1.43
CA THR A 197 -3.59 18.34 -2.59
C THR A 197 -4.37 17.05 -2.30
N LEU A 198 -4.06 16.40 -1.17
CA LEU A 198 -4.62 15.11 -0.83
C LEU A 198 -6.09 15.19 -0.42
N ALA A 199 -6.55 16.33 0.11
CA ALA A 199 -7.92 16.47 0.63
C ALA A 199 -9.00 16.04 -0.38
N VAL A 200 -8.83 16.39 -1.65
CA VAL A 200 -9.80 16.04 -2.70
C VAL A 200 -9.77 14.54 -2.99
N VAL A 201 -8.60 13.98 -3.33
CA VAL A 201 -8.48 12.58 -3.73
C VAL A 201 -8.76 11.60 -2.58
N LEU A 202 -8.41 11.97 -1.34
CA LEU A 202 -8.65 11.13 -0.17
C LEU A 202 -10.15 11.01 0.13
N SER A 203 -10.95 12.02 -0.18
CA SER A 203 -12.42 11.96 -0.02
C SER A 203 -13.02 10.89 -0.94
N ASP A 204 -12.64 10.89 -2.22
CA ASP A 204 -13.09 9.88 -3.19
C ASP A 204 -12.56 8.48 -2.87
N LEU A 205 -11.29 8.39 -2.48
CA LEU A 205 -10.70 7.13 -2.05
C LEU A 205 -11.40 6.59 -0.80
N LEU A 206 -11.74 7.44 0.17
CA LEU A 206 -12.48 7.05 1.36
C LEU A 206 -13.89 6.54 1.01
N ARG A 207 -14.59 7.22 0.10
CA ARG A 207 -15.89 6.75 -0.43
C ARG A 207 -15.75 5.36 -1.04
N ALA A 208 -14.68 5.12 -1.80
CA ALA A 208 -14.36 3.82 -2.36
C ALA A 208 -14.04 2.76 -1.30
N GLN A 209 -13.33 3.12 -0.23
CA GLN A 209 -13.03 2.21 0.88
C GLN A 209 -14.27 1.86 1.71
N LYS A 210 -15.24 2.78 1.82
CA LYS A 210 -16.50 2.62 2.58
C LYS A 210 -17.52 1.70 1.90
N VAL A 211 -17.27 1.22 0.68
CA VAL A 211 -18.09 0.14 0.09
C VAL A 211 -18.05 -1.14 0.92
N ASP A 212 -16.99 -1.32 1.71
CA ASP A 212 -16.93 -2.29 2.80
C ASP A 212 -17.65 -1.74 4.03
N ASN A 213 -18.85 -2.27 4.27
CA ASN A 213 -19.68 -1.96 5.43
C ASN A 213 -19.75 -3.11 6.45
N ILE A 214 -18.98 -4.19 6.25
CA ILE A 214 -19.02 -5.39 7.10
C ILE A 214 -17.74 -5.57 7.92
N GLY A 215 -16.61 -5.03 7.43
CA GLY A 215 -15.30 -5.17 8.03
C GLY A 215 -14.73 -6.59 7.94
N ILE A 216 -13.46 -6.71 8.32
CA ILE A 216 -12.65 -7.91 8.14
C ILE A 216 -13.21 -9.17 8.83
N ILE A 217 -13.83 -9.02 10.02
CA ILE A 217 -14.35 -10.16 10.80
C ILE A 217 -15.54 -10.80 10.07
N ARG A 218 -16.55 -9.99 9.72
CA ARG A 218 -17.73 -10.50 9.02
C ARG A 218 -17.38 -10.96 7.61
N ALA A 219 -16.44 -10.29 6.94
CA ALA A 219 -15.96 -10.71 5.63
C ALA A 219 -15.36 -12.12 5.69
N PHE A 220 -14.50 -12.38 6.69
CA PHE A 220 -13.93 -13.71 6.91
C PHE A 220 -15.01 -14.75 7.24
N GLN A 221 -15.95 -14.42 8.14
CA GLN A 221 -17.05 -15.33 8.50
C GLN A 221 -17.96 -15.68 7.31
N TYR A 222 -18.32 -14.70 6.48
CA TYR A 222 -19.10 -14.95 5.27
C TYR A 222 -18.32 -15.78 4.28
N PHE A 223 -17.04 -15.46 4.05
CA PHE A 223 -16.19 -16.24 3.16
C PHE A 223 -16.13 -17.72 3.55
N GLN A 224 -15.92 -18.03 4.83
CA GLN A 224 -15.87 -19.41 5.34
C GLN A 224 -17.19 -20.18 5.16
N LYS A 225 -18.33 -19.48 5.13
CA LYS A 225 -19.66 -20.08 4.95
C LYS A 225 -20.07 -20.22 3.49
N LEU A 226 -19.32 -19.65 2.53
CA LEU A 226 -19.65 -19.77 1.12
C LEU A 226 -19.37 -21.19 0.61
N PRO A 227 -20.10 -21.67 -0.41
CA PRO A 227 -19.79 -22.95 -1.07
C PRO A 227 -18.34 -23.02 -1.57
N LEU A 228 -17.73 -24.21 -1.54
CA LEU A 228 -16.31 -24.39 -1.86
C LEU A 228 -15.93 -23.92 -3.28
N ASN A 229 -16.81 -24.10 -4.26
CA ASN A 229 -16.60 -23.58 -5.62
C ASN A 229 -16.50 -22.05 -5.62
N ILE A 230 -17.35 -21.37 -4.85
CA ILE A 230 -17.33 -19.91 -4.71
C ILE A 230 -16.09 -19.45 -3.96
N GLN A 231 -15.68 -20.16 -2.91
CA GLN A 231 -14.44 -19.83 -2.21
C GLN A 231 -13.24 -19.89 -3.16
N ARG A 232 -13.15 -20.95 -3.99
CA ARG A 232 -12.10 -21.10 -5.02
C ARG A 232 -12.13 -19.95 -6.02
N GLU A 233 -13.30 -19.57 -6.53
CA GLU A 233 -13.46 -18.42 -7.43
C GLU A 233 -12.91 -17.13 -6.79
N LEU A 234 -13.24 -16.85 -5.53
CA LEU A 234 -12.78 -15.66 -4.81
C LEU A 234 -11.28 -15.64 -4.51
N THR A 235 -10.58 -16.77 -4.64
CA THR A 235 -9.10 -16.78 -4.57
C THR A 235 -8.45 -16.24 -5.85
N ASN A 236 -9.19 -16.19 -6.96
CA ASN A 236 -8.72 -15.65 -8.23
C ASN A 236 -8.90 -14.13 -8.28
N LYS A 237 -7.81 -13.42 -8.60
CA LYS A 237 -7.78 -11.95 -8.69
C LYS A 237 -8.62 -11.38 -9.83
N SER A 238 -8.88 -12.15 -10.88
CA SER A 238 -9.76 -11.73 -11.99
C SER A 238 -11.24 -11.97 -11.73
N ASN A 239 -11.63 -12.59 -10.59
CA ASN A 239 -13.02 -12.93 -10.31
C ASN A 239 -13.97 -11.73 -10.46
N LEU A 240 -13.59 -10.56 -9.92
CA LEU A 240 -14.44 -9.36 -9.97
C LEU A 240 -14.64 -8.84 -11.40
N LEU A 241 -13.67 -9.04 -12.30
CA LEU A 241 -13.78 -8.56 -13.69
C LEU A 241 -14.83 -9.34 -14.49
N ASN A 242 -14.97 -10.63 -14.19
CA ASN A 242 -15.86 -11.53 -14.92
C ASN A 242 -17.34 -11.38 -14.51
N ARG A 243 -17.67 -10.44 -13.62
CA ARG A 243 -18.99 -10.31 -12.96
C ARG A 243 -19.77 -9.07 -13.42
N GLY A 244 -19.40 -8.49 -14.56
CA GLY A 244 -20.08 -7.31 -15.11
C GLY A 244 -19.76 -6.01 -14.36
N GLY A 245 -18.50 -5.82 -13.96
CA GLY A 245 -18.02 -4.58 -13.33
C GLY A 245 -18.53 -4.40 -11.89
N VAL A 246 -19.04 -3.21 -11.57
CA VAL A 246 -19.44 -2.80 -10.21
C VAL A 246 -20.89 -3.20 -9.82
N SER A 247 -21.54 -4.08 -10.57
CA SER A 247 -22.94 -4.49 -10.33
C SER A 247 -23.15 -5.11 -8.94
N PHE A 248 -22.16 -5.83 -8.40
CA PHE A 248 -22.19 -6.46 -7.07
C PHE A 248 -22.30 -5.45 -5.92
N LEU A 249 -21.98 -4.17 -6.15
CA LEU A 249 -22.13 -3.10 -5.17
C LEU A 249 -23.60 -2.82 -4.79
N LYS A 250 -24.57 -3.32 -5.56
CA LYS A 250 -26.00 -3.21 -5.25
C LYS A 250 -26.55 -4.40 -4.45
N ARG A 251 -25.80 -5.51 -4.39
CA ARG A 251 -26.25 -6.79 -3.82
C ARG A 251 -25.77 -7.01 -2.39
N SER A 252 -26.64 -7.46 -1.51
CA SER A 252 -26.35 -7.69 -0.07
C SER A 252 -26.13 -9.17 0.29
N ASP A 253 -26.07 -10.08 -0.69
CA ASP A 253 -25.77 -11.48 -0.44
C ASP A 253 -24.33 -11.69 0.08
N PRO A 254 -24.05 -12.76 0.83
CA PRO A 254 -22.74 -12.98 1.46
C PRO A 254 -21.55 -12.92 0.48
N ARG A 255 -21.70 -13.41 -0.75
CA ARG A 255 -20.63 -13.37 -1.76
C ARG A 255 -20.36 -11.92 -2.17
N SER A 256 -21.41 -11.17 -2.48
CA SER A 256 -21.28 -9.76 -2.88
C SER A 256 -20.70 -8.90 -1.75
N LEU A 257 -21.02 -9.19 -0.49
CA LEU A 257 -20.43 -8.49 0.66
C LEU A 257 -18.92 -8.79 0.82
N VAL A 258 -18.49 -10.03 0.60
CA VAL A 258 -17.06 -10.38 0.56
C VAL A 258 -16.36 -9.69 -0.61
N GLU A 259 -16.98 -9.61 -1.78
CA GLU A 259 -16.43 -8.91 -2.94
C GLU A 259 -16.28 -7.40 -2.72
N ARG A 260 -17.25 -6.75 -2.04
CA ARG A 260 -17.11 -5.36 -1.58
C ARG A 260 -15.92 -5.19 -0.64
N TYR A 261 -15.75 -6.12 0.30
CA TYR A 261 -14.56 -6.11 1.16
C TYR A 261 -13.26 -6.22 0.36
N LEU A 262 -13.19 -7.10 -0.65
CA LEU A 262 -11.99 -7.28 -1.47
C LEU A 262 -11.67 -6.05 -2.33
N LEU A 263 -12.69 -5.40 -2.90
CA LEU A 263 -12.52 -4.13 -3.61
C LEU A 263 -12.02 -3.04 -2.65
N ALA A 264 -12.67 -2.88 -1.50
CA ALA A 264 -12.24 -1.92 -0.49
C ALA A 264 -10.82 -2.20 0.04
N ALA A 265 -10.45 -3.47 0.20
CA ALA A 265 -9.10 -3.88 0.59
C ALA A 265 -8.06 -3.54 -0.47
N THR A 266 -8.45 -3.51 -1.75
CA THR A 266 -7.59 -3.02 -2.85
C THR A 266 -7.39 -1.51 -2.73
N MET A 267 -8.46 -0.76 -2.43
CA MET A 267 -8.41 0.70 -2.19
C MET A 267 -7.66 1.09 -0.91
N LYS A 268 -7.62 0.22 0.10
CA LYS A 268 -6.85 0.43 1.34
C LYS A 268 -5.35 0.16 1.16
N ASP A 269 -4.97 -0.55 0.12
CA ASP A 269 -3.58 -0.96 -0.18
C ASP A 269 -3.02 -0.23 -1.41
N CYS A 270 -3.61 0.90 -1.80
CA CYS A 270 -3.09 1.72 -2.88
C CYS A 270 -2.05 2.73 -2.37
N SER A 271 -1.03 3.00 -3.17
CA SER A 271 -0.15 4.16 -2.95
C SER A 271 -0.65 5.36 -3.74
N LEU A 272 -0.51 6.55 -3.18
CA LEU A 272 -0.76 7.82 -3.88
C LEU A 272 0.60 8.48 -4.16
N MET A 273 0.92 8.68 -5.42
CA MET A 273 2.09 9.45 -5.82
C MET A 273 1.67 10.90 -6.03
N VAL A 274 2.29 11.85 -5.35
CA VAL A 274 2.06 13.30 -5.52
C VAL A 274 3.30 13.91 -6.16
N SER A 275 3.14 14.58 -7.29
CA SER A 275 4.21 15.35 -7.93
C SER A 275 4.02 16.82 -7.62
N VAL A 276 5.07 17.48 -7.16
CA VAL A 276 5.10 18.92 -6.90
C VAL A 276 6.29 19.50 -7.65
N ARG A 277 6.09 20.64 -8.30
CA ARG A 277 7.15 21.40 -8.96
C ARG A 277 7.08 22.84 -8.47
N LEU A 278 8.23 23.43 -8.15
CA LEU A 278 8.30 24.86 -7.89
C LEU A 278 8.03 25.61 -9.20
N VAL A 279 7.06 26.50 -9.18
CA VAL A 279 6.72 27.32 -10.34
C VAL A 279 7.06 28.76 -10.02
N ASP A 280 7.74 29.42 -10.96
CA ASP A 280 8.04 30.84 -10.86
C ASP A 280 6.72 31.65 -10.85
N HIS A 281 6.73 32.84 -10.26
CA HIS A 281 5.52 33.66 -10.01
C HIS A 281 4.69 33.99 -11.27
N THR A 282 5.21 33.70 -12.47
CA THR A 282 4.63 33.99 -13.77
C THR A 282 3.88 32.82 -14.42
N GLN A 283 3.94 31.59 -13.88
CA GLN A 283 3.21 30.44 -14.44
C GLN A 283 2.29 29.80 -13.38
N LEU A 284 0.96 29.85 -13.63
CA LEU A 284 -0.03 29.15 -12.81
C LEU A 284 -0.17 27.71 -13.31
N SER A 285 0.65 26.78 -12.80
CA SER A 285 0.23 25.36 -12.81
C SER A 285 1.02 24.53 -11.80
N GLN A 286 0.47 24.32 -10.60
CA GLN A 286 0.78 23.12 -9.83
C GLN A 286 0.16 21.93 -10.57
N MET A 287 1.00 21.10 -11.19
CA MET A 287 0.54 19.81 -11.71
C MET A 287 0.60 18.78 -10.60
N THR A 288 -0.49 18.64 -9.88
CA THR A 288 -0.65 17.49 -9.01
C THR A 288 -1.33 16.35 -9.76
N ASN A 289 -0.56 15.31 -10.07
CA ASN A 289 -1.13 14.02 -10.44
C ASN A 289 -1.14 13.13 -9.21
N VAL A 290 -2.26 12.45 -8.97
CA VAL A 290 -2.35 11.39 -7.95
C VAL A 290 -2.62 10.07 -8.65
N ILE A 291 -1.68 9.15 -8.53
CA ILE A 291 -1.75 7.86 -9.21
C ILE A 291 -1.92 6.76 -8.17
N PRO A 292 -3.07 6.07 -8.15
CA PRO A 292 -3.28 4.90 -7.32
C PRO A 292 -2.59 3.69 -7.96
N THR A 293 -1.53 3.19 -7.34
CA THR A 293 -0.97 1.88 -7.71
C THR A 293 -1.74 0.81 -6.95
N THR A 294 -2.41 -0.11 -7.65
CA THR A 294 -3.23 -1.12 -6.98
C THR A 294 -2.94 -2.52 -7.50
N ASN A 295 -3.07 -3.50 -6.61
CA ASN A 295 -3.06 -4.90 -6.98
C ASN A 295 -4.32 -5.55 -6.44
N PRO A 296 -5.18 -6.13 -7.31
CA PRO A 296 -6.44 -6.73 -6.89
C PRO A 296 -6.23 -7.70 -5.71
N LYS A 297 -7.02 -7.51 -4.66
CA LYS A 297 -7.05 -8.42 -3.51
C LYS A 297 -7.96 -9.61 -3.78
N SER A 298 -7.55 -10.78 -3.30
CA SER A 298 -8.34 -12.00 -3.35
C SER A 298 -8.59 -12.56 -1.95
N ALA A 299 -9.39 -13.61 -1.84
CA ALA A 299 -9.69 -14.26 -0.57
C ALA A 299 -8.42 -14.69 0.22
N LYS A 300 -7.33 -15.05 -0.47
CA LYS A 300 -6.04 -15.33 0.17
C LYS A 300 -5.51 -14.12 0.95
N ASN A 301 -5.77 -12.91 0.48
CA ASN A 301 -5.42 -11.69 1.20
C ASN A 301 -6.31 -11.50 2.43
N LEU A 302 -7.61 -11.79 2.33
CA LEU A 302 -8.55 -11.73 3.45
C LEU A 302 -8.13 -12.69 4.58
N GLU A 303 -7.84 -13.94 4.28
CA GLU A 303 -7.44 -14.94 5.29
C GLU A 303 -6.16 -14.52 6.03
N ASN A 304 -5.14 -14.08 5.27
CA ASN A 304 -3.89 -13.60 5.86
C ASN A 304 -4.10 -12.32 6.67
N ALA A 305 -4.87 -11.36 6.17
CA ALA A 305 -5.17 -10.13 6.90
C ALA A 305 -5.97 -10.42 8.18
N TYR A 306 -6.90 -11.38 8.16
CA TYR A 306 -7.69 -11.76 9.32
C TYR A 306 -6.80 -12.33 10.43
N ARG A 307 -5.90 -13.27 10.10
CA ARG A 307 -4.96 -13.84 11.06
C ARG A 307 -4.12 -12.75 11.75
N ARG A 308 -3.54 -11.84 10.96
CA ARG A 308 -2.73 -10.73 11.46
C ARG A 308 -3.55 -9.75 12.31
N PHE A 309 -4.78 -9.49 11.89
CA PHE A 309 -5.72 -8.66 12.64
C PHE A 309 -6.01 -9.26 14.03
N VAL A 310 -6.27 -10.56 14.12
CA VAL A 310 -6.50 -11.26 15.41
C VAL A 310 -5.26 -11.17 16.30
N ASN A 311 -4.07 -11.46 15.76
CA ASN A 311 -2.81 -11.35 16.51
C ASN A 311 -2.57 -9.94 17.07
N GLY A 312 -2.84 -8.91 16.26
CA GLY A 312 -2.74 -7.51 16.71
C GLY A 312 -3.74 -7.15 17.81
N VAL A 313 -4.96 -7.68 17.75
CA VAL A 313 -5.96 -7.48 18.81
C VAL A 313 -5.54 -8.17 20.12
N GLU A 314 -5.04 -9.40 20.03
CA GLU A 314 -4.52 -10.13 21.20
C GLU A 314 -3.33 -9.38 21.82
N ALA A 315 -2.47 -8.80 20.98
CA ALA A 315 -1.37 -7.98 21.42
C ALA A 315 -1.78 -6.75 22.24
N ILE A 316 -2.84 -6.05 21.80
CA ILE A 316 -3.40 -4.89 22.53
C ILE A 316 -4.05 -5.33 23.84
N ARG A 317 -4.75 -6.47 23.85
CA ARG A 317 -5.36 -7.00 25.09
C ARG A 317 -4.32 -7.36 26.14
N ALA A 318 -3.20 -7.94 25.71
CA ALA A 318 -2.09 -8.30 26.60
C ALA A 318 -1.35 -7.07 27.14
N ASN A 319 -1.30 -5.97 26.38
CA ASN A 319 -0.70 -4.71 26.82
C ASN A 319 -1.56 -3.50 26.36
N PRO A 320 -2.54 -3.06 27.17
CA PRO A 320 -3.43 -1.96 26.79
C PRO A 320 -2.74 -0.60 26.60
N LYS A 321 -1.53 -0.43 27.15
CA LYS A 321 -0.71 0.80 27.02
C LYS A 321 0.34 0.70 25.90
N ILE A 322 0.28 -0.34 25.06
CA ILE A 322 1.26 -0.57 23.99
C ILE A 322 1.34 0.57 22.99
N HIS A 323 0.24 1.31 22.80
CA HIS A 323 0.18 2.52 21.98
C HIS A 323 -1.03 3.37 22.36
N LYS A 324 -0.98 4.67 22.04
CA LYS A 324 -2.09 5.58 22.28
C LYS A 324 -3.30 5.23 21.39
N PRO A 325 -4.55 5.34 21.90
CA PRO A 325 -5.74 5.21 21.06
C PRO A 325 -5.72 6.18 19.87
N CYS A 326 -6.31 5.78 18.74
CA CYS A 326 -6.58 6.65 17.62
C CYS A 326 -7.61 7.72 18.01
N CYS A 327 -7.35 8.96 17.60
CA CYS A 327 -8.32 10.03 17.63
C CYS A 327 -9.41 9.76 16.56
N VAL A 328 -10.65 9.54 17.01
CA VAL A 328 -11.82 9.39 16.14
C VAL A 328 -12.43 10.76 15.92
#